data_AF-A0A927X996-F1
#
_entry.id   AF-A0A927X996-F1
#
_cell.length_a   1.000
_cell.length_b   1.000
_cell.length_c   1.000
_cell.angle_alpha   90.00
_cell.angle_beta   90.00
_cell.angle_gamma   90.00
#
_symmetry.space_group_name_H-M   'P 1'
#
loop_
_entity.id
_entity.type
_entity.pdbx_description
1 polymer ?
#
loop_
_entity_poly.entity_id
_entity_poly.type
_entity_poly.pdbx_seq_one_letter_code
_entity_poly.pdbx_strand_id
1 'polypeptide(L)'
;MANNKKKKNKNDKLMKEFYVNQIGLLAQAIFVLFTFVFGIATIFQSELKVVFELLLGISLAIMAYNNLRVYKRTLFTIPYVLGAILAFWSALEILLGM
;
A
#
# COMPACT_ATOMS: atom_id res chain seq x y z
N MET A 1 41.31 -4.24 -13.47
CA MET A 1 40.27 -3.18 -13.53
C MET A 1 38.83 -3.70 -13.70
N ALA A 2 38.56 -4.84 -14.35
CA ALA A 2 37.18 -5.34 -14.56
C ALA A 2 36.41 -5.70 -13.26
N ASN A 3 37.11 -6.11 -12.20
CA ASN A 3 36.50 -6.58 -10.95
C ASN A 3 35.86 -5.43 -10.14
N ASN A 4 36.41 -4.20 -10.22
CA ASN A 4 35.85 -3.02 -9.55
C ASN A 4 34.56 -2.52 -10.20
N LYS A 5 34.44 -2.60 -11.55
CA LYS A 5 33.19 -2.24 -12.25
C LYS A 5 32.04 -3.19 -11.89
N LYS A 6 32.29 -4.51 -11.78
CA LYS A 6 31.26 -5.48 -11.36
C LYS A 6 30.80 -5.27 -9.91
N LYS A 7 31.72 -4.97 -8.98
CA LYS A 7 31.37 -4.64 -7.59
C LYS A 7 30.54 -3.34 -7.49
N LYS A 8 30.91 -2.28 -8.23
CA LYS A 8 30.17 -1.02 -8.26
C LYS A 8 28.72 -1.20 -8.72
N ASN A 9 28.51 -1.89 -9.86
CA ASN A 9 27.15 -2.18 -10.36
C ASN A 9 26.29 -3.00 -9.39
N LYS A 10 26.89 -3.90 -8.60
CA LYS A 10 26.15 -4.68 -7.59
C LYS A 10 25.71 -3.81 -6.41
N ASN A 11 26.58 -2.91 -5.94
CA ASN A 11 26.26 -1.98 -4.86
C ASN A 11 25.19 -0.97 -5.27
N ASP A 12 25.25 -0.45 -6.51
CA ASP A 12 24.25 0.48 -7.03
C ASP A 12 22.85 -0.18 -7.11
N LYS A 13 22.80 -1.46 -7.50
CA LYS A 13 21.55 -2.24 -7.50
C LYS A 13 21.00 -2.46 -6.08
N LEU A 14 21.86 -2.80 -5.12
CA LEU A 14 21.48 -2.98 -3.72
C LEU A 14 20.93 -1.69 -3.10
N MET A 15 21.60 -0.55 -3.35
CA MET A 15 21.13 0.76 -2.90
C MET A 15 19.76 1.09 -3.49
N LYS A 16 19.56 0.82 -4.79
CA LYS A 16 18.27 1.05 -5.46
C LYS A 16 17.15 0.18 -4.85
N GLU A 17 17.40 -1.11 -4.61
CA GLU A 17 16.44 -2.00 -3.97
C GLU A 17 16.11 -1.54 -2.55
N PHE A 18 17.10 -1.07 -1.78
CA PHE A 18 16.91 -0.51 -0.45
C PHE A 18 16.00 0.74 -0.46
N TYR A 19 16.27 1.70 -1.35
CA TYR A 19 15.44 2.92 -1.46
C TYR A 19 14.00 2.63 -1.88
N VAL A 20 13.80 1.76 -2.88
CA VAL A 20 12.46 1.38 -3.34
C VAL A 20 11.66 0.75 -2.21
N ASN A 21 12.30 -0.10 -1.40
CA ASN A 21 11.66 -0.73 -0.25
C ASN A 21 11.29 0.29 0.83
N GLN A 22 12.14 1.29 1.11
CA GLN A 22 11.82 2.33 2.10
C GLN A 22 10.66 3.22 1.68
N ILE A 23 10.57 3.60 0.40
CA ILE A 23 9.48 4.44 -0.12
C ILE A 23 8.14 3.72 0.05
N GLY A 24 8.08 2.43 -0.30
CA GLY A 24 6.86 1.63 -0.12
C GLY A 24 6.43 1.53 1.34
N LEU A 25 7.38 1.34 2.26
CA LEU A 25 7.11 1.28 3.71
C LEU A 25 6.65 2.62 4.27
N LEU A 26 7.24 3.74 3.82
CA LEU A 26 6.83 5.08 4.21
C LEU A 26 5.41 5.39 3.71
N ALA A 27 5.12 5.07 2.45
CA ALA A 27 3.78 5.21 1.89
C ALA A 27 2.77 4.40 2.70
N GLN A 28 3.09 3.15 3.05
CA GLN A 28 2.22 2.32 3.89
C GLN A 28 1.92 2.98 5.23
N ALA A 29 2.94 3.50 5.93
CA ALA A 29 2.73 4.14 7.23
C ALA A 29 1.81 5.37 7.14
N ILE A 30 2.01 6.21 6.13
CA ILE A 30 1.20 7.41 5.89
C ILE A 30 -0.26 7.03 5.59
N PHE A 31 -0.47 6.12 4.63
CA PHE A 31 -1.81 5.74 4.22
C PHE A 31 -2.57 5.01 5.33
N VAL A 32 -1.90 4.13 6.09
CA VAL A 32 -2.52 3.47 7.25
C VAL A 32 -2.97 4.49 8.30
N LEU A 33 -2.15 5.50 8.57
CA LEU A 33 -2.51 6.55 9.52
C LEU A 33 -3.72 7.35 9.04
N PHE A 34 -3.75 7.74 7.76
CA PHE A 34 -4.92 8.40 7.18
C PHE A 34 -6.17 7.51 7.19
N THR A 35 -6.06 6.24 6.81
CA THR A 35 -7.17 5.28 6.87
C THR A 35 -7.72 5.16 8.29
N PHE A 36 -6.85 5.12 9.31
CA PHE A 36 -7.28 5.04 10.70
C PHE A 36 -8.02 6.31 11.15
N VAL A 37 -7.46 7.48 10.86
CA VAL A 37 -8.09 8.77 11.19
C VAL A 37 -9.45 8.92 10.51
N PHE A 38 -9.53 8.63 9.20
CA PHE A 38 -10.79 8.69 8.47
C PHE A 38 -11.76 7.61 8.95
N GLY A 39 -11.29 6.42 9.30
CA GLY A 39 -12.11 5.35 9.86
C GLY A 39 -12.77 5.72 11.19
N ILE A 40 -12.11 6.54 12.01
CA ILE A 40 -12.75 7.12 13.20
C ILE A 40 -13.71 8.24 12.80
N ALA A 41 -13.33 9.09 11.85
CA ALA A 41 -14.15 10.21 11.40
C ALA A 41 -15.50 9.77 10.80
N THR A 42 -15.56 8.62 10.12
CA THR A 42 -16.81 8.08 9.55
C THR A 42 -17.87 7.75 10.60
N ILE A 43 -17.49 7.52 11.86
CA ILE A 43 -18.44 7.30 12.97
C ILE A 43 -19.27 8.58 13.21
N PHE A 44 -18.66 9.75 13.00
CA PHE A 44 -19.30 11.05 13.23
C PHE A 44 -19.88 11.65 11.94
N GLN A 45 -19.29 11.35 10.79
CA GLN A 45 -19.68 11.91 9.49
C GLN A 45 -19.70 10.81 8.42
N SER A 46 -20.89 10.28 8.12
CA SER A 46 -21.07 9.19 7.14
C SER A 46 -20.70 9.59 5.72
N GLU A 47 -20.74 10.89 5.38
CA GLU A 47 -20.31 11.43 4.09
C GLU A 47 -18.82 11.13 3.80
N LEU A 48 -18.00 10.98 4.84
CA LEU A 48 -16.58 10.63 4.71
C LEU A 48 -16.36 9.16 4.36
N LYS A 49 -17.40 8.33 4.35
CA LYS A 49 -17.30 6.89 4.11
C LYS A 49 -16.66 6.58 2.75
N VAL A 50 -17.02 7.32 1.69
CA VAL A 50 -16.39 7.15 0.37
C VAL A 50 -14.88 7.37 0.45
N VAL A 51 -14.46 8.46 1.11
CA VAL A 51 -13.04 8.81 1.24
C VAL A 51 -12.31 7.75 2.07
N PHE A 52 -12.92 7.26 3.14
CA PHE A 52 -12.40 6.17 3.94
C PHE A 52 -12.21 4.88 3.14
N GLU A 53 -13.23 4.43 2.40
CA GLU A 53 -13.16 3.20 1.59
C GLU A 53 -12.07 3.30 0.51
N LEU A 54 -11.93 4.45 -0.15
CA LEU A 54 -10.84 4.70 -1.09
C LEU A 54 -9.46 4.64 -0.43
N LEU A 55 -9.30 5.30 0.72
CA LEU A 55 -8.04 5.26 1.49
C LEU A 55 -7.73 3.85 1.98
N LEU A 56 -8.73 3.11 2.45
CA LEU A 56 -8.60 1.71 2.86
C LEU A 56 -8.15 0.84 1.69
N GLY A 57 -8.78 0.98 0.53
CA GLY A 57 -8.40 0.26 -0.69
C GLY A 57 -6.94 0.52 -1.10
N ILE A 58 -6.51 1.79 -1.10
CA ILE A 58 -5.12 2.17 -1.40
C ILE A 58 -4.16 1.62 -0.33
N SER A 59 -4.48 1.75 0.96
CA SER A 59 -3.70 1.20 2.06
C SER A 59 -3.47 -0.30 1.91
N LEU A 60 -4.52 -1.07 1.62
CA LEU A 60 -4.45 -2.51 1.43
C LEU A 60 -3.64 -2.87 0.18
N ALA A 61 -3.79 -2.12 -0.91
CA ALA A 61 -2.99 -2.32 -2.12
C ALA A 61 -1.48 -2.09 -1.87
N ILE A 62 -1.14 -1.05 -1.09
CA ILE A 62 0.25 -0.77 -0.69
C ILE A 62 0.79 -1.90 0.21
N MET A 63 -0.01 -2.38 1.18
CA MET A 63 0.37 -3.52 2.01
C MET A 63 0.59 -4.79 1.18
N ALA A 64 -0.27 -5.06 0.20
CA ALA A 64 -0.12 -6.17 -0.72
C ALA A 64 1.19 -6.07 -1.51
N TYR A 65 1.49 -4.88 -2.05
CA TYR A 65 2.73 -4.60 -2.77
C TYR A 65 3.96 -4.82 -1.88
N ASN A 66 3.96 -4.25 -0.67
CA ASN A 66 5.09 -4.40 0.27
C ASN A 66 5.25 -5.85 0.73
N ASN A 67 4.16 -6.57 0.98
CA ASN A 67 4.24 -8.00 1.31
C ASN A 67 4.84 -8.83 0.19
N LEU A 68 4.53 -8.52 -1.06
CA LEU A 68 5.09 -9.25 -2.20
C LEU A 68 6.55 -8.86 -2.48
N ARG A 69 6.88 -7.56 -2.45
CA ARG A 69 8.18 -7.03 -2.90
C ARG A 69 9.22 -6.94 -1.79
N VAL A 70 8.83 -6.47 -0.61
CA VAL A 70 9.74 -6.26 0.54
C VAL A 70 9.84 -7.55 1.35
N TYR A 71 8.71 -8.10 1.77
CA TYR A 71 8.67 -9.25 2.68
C TYR A 71 8.67 -10.61 1.97
N LYS A 72 8.39 -10.65 0.67
CA LYS A 72 8.27 -11.89 -0.14
C LYS A 72 7.28 -12.91 0.42
N ARG A 73 6.21 -12.43 1.08
CA ARG A 73 5.16 -13.23 1.74
C ARG A 73 3.90 -13.30 0.89
N THR A 74 3.90 -14.17 -0.11
CA THR A 74 2.79 -14.33 -1.07
C THR A 74 1.47 -14.74 -0.42
N LEU A 75 1.49 -15.63 0.57
CA LEU A 75 0.27 -16.09 1.25
C LEU A 75 -0.48 -14.93 1.92
N PHE A 76 0.26 -14.02 2.55
CA PHE A 76 -0.32 -12.86 3.22
C PHE A 76 -0.68 -11.74 2.25
N THR A 77 -0.24 -11.78 0.99
CA THR A 77 -0.62 -10.79 -0.03
C THR A 77 -2.08 -10.96 -0.49
N ILE A 78 -2.56 -12.20 -0.60
CA ILE A 78 -3.91 -12.52 -1.08
C ILE A 78 -5.02 -11.78 -0.32
N PRO A 79 -5.09 -11.83 1.03
CA PRO A 79 -6.15 -11.14 1.76
C PRO A 79 -6.10 -9.62 1.58
N TYR A 80 -4.93 -9.01 1.43
CA TYR A 80 -4.82 -7.57 1.17
C TYR A 80 -5.34 -7.19 -0.21
N VAL A 81 -5.08 -8.01 -1.24
CA VAL A 81 -5.62 -7.78 -2.58
C VAL A 81 -7.14 -7.89 -2.59
N LEU A 82 -7.69 -8.94 -1.96
CA LEU A 82 -9.14 -9.13 -1.86
C LEU A 82 -9.80 -7.98 -1.10
N GLY A 83 -9.23 -7.59 0.05
CA GLY A 83 -9.72 -6.46 0.81
C GLY A 83 -9.67 -5.14 0.04
N ALA A 84 -8.61 -4.91 -0.75
CA ALA A 84 -8.51 -3.72 -1.58
C ALA A 84 -9.61 -3.67 -2.66
N ILE A 85 -9.88 -4.79 -3.32
CA ILE A 85 -10.96 -4.90 -4.32
C ILE A 85 -12.31 -4.62 -3.66
N LEU A 86 -12.58 -5.22 -2.50
CA LEU A 86 -13.83 -5.01 -1.77
C LEU A 86 -14.01 -3.56 -1.32
N ALA A 87 -12.95 -2.90 -0.83
CA ALA A 87 -13.00 -1.51 -0.42
C ALA A 87 -13.25 -0.57 -1.62
N PHE A 88 -12.57 -0.80 -2.75
CA PHE A 88 -12.83 -0.02 -3.97
C PHE A 88 -14.23 -0.26 -4.53
N TRP A 89 -14.72 -1.49 -4.47
CA TRP A 89 -16.09 -1.81 -4.87
C TRP A 89 -17.11 -1.10 -3.98
N SER A 90 -16.92 -1.13 -2.65
CA SER A 90 -17.80 -0.41 -1.72
C SER A 90 -17.78 1.10 -1.95
N ALA A 91 -16.61 1.69 -2.20
CA ALA A 91 -16.50 3.10 -2.56
C ALA A 91 -17.30 3.43 -3.84
N LEU A 92 -17.25 2.55 -4.84
CA LEU A 92 -17.98 2.70 -6.10
C LEU A 92 -19.50 2.61 -5.89
N GLU A 93 -19.98 1.65 -5.10
CA GLU A 93 -21.40 1.53 -4.75
C GLU A 93 -21.93 2.82 -4.11
N ILE A 94 -21.19 3.35 -3.13
CA ILE A 94 -21.58 4.60 -2.44
C ILE A 94 -21.59 5.78 -3.43
N LEU A 95 -20.60 5.87 -4.34
CA LEU A 95 -20.54 6.93 -5.36
C LEU A 95 -21.70 6.87 -6.36
N LEU A 96 -22.16 5.66 -6.70
CA LEU A 96 -23.27 5.44 -7.62
C LEU A 96 -24.64 5.53 -6.93
N GLY A 97 -24.66 5.65 -5.60
CA GLY A 97 -25.89 5.69 -4.81
C GLY A 97 -26.66 4.37 -4.83
N MET A 98 -25.95 3.25 -5.01
CA MET A 98 -26.52 1.89 -5.02
C MET A 98 -26.51 1.25 -3.63
#